data_AF-A0A5C6QG29-F1
#
_entry.id   AF-A0A5C6QG29-F1
#
_cell.length_a   1.000
_cell.length_b   1.000
_cell.length_c   1.000
_cell.angle_alpha   90.00
_cell.angle_beta   90.00
_cell.angle_gamma   90.00
#
_symmetry.space_group_name_H-M   'P 1'
#
loop_
_entity.id
_entity.type
_entity.pdbx_description
1 polymer ?
#
loop_
_entity_poly.entity_id
_entity_poly.type
_entity_poly.pdbx_seq_one_letter_code
_entity_poly.pdbx_strand_id
1 'polypeptide(L)' 'MSNSEITSSQEILLQITKIVETECAQDATALLADGFVLLGVGNSVFVDAESRFVYTLGFPKPIEELSHWVRSNF' A
#
# COMPACT_ATOMS: atom_id res chain seq x y z
N MET A 1 -23.32 -4.26 -21.46
CA MET A 1 -22.47 -4.00 -20.29
C MET A 1 -21.67 -2.77 -20.62
N SER A 2 -21.96 -1.65 -19.97
CA SER A 2 -21.26 -0.38 -20.22
C SER A 2 -19.80 -0.52 -19.84
N ASN A 3 -18.88 -0.25 -20.77
CA ASN A 3 -17.48 0.02 -20.45
C ASN A 3 -17.46 1.24 -19.53
N SER A 4 -17.47 1.02 -18.22
CA SER A 4 -17.15 2.08 -17.26
C SER A 4 -15.68 2.40 -17.50
N GLU A 5 -15.40 3.59 -18.03
CA GLU A 5 -14.04 4.11 -18.19
C GLU A 5 -13.35 3.99 -16.83
N ILE A 6 -12.35 3.12 -16.75
CA ILE A 6 -11.55 2.92 -15.54
C ILE A 6 -10.81 4.24 -15.33
N THR A 7 -10.98 4.84 -14.16
CA THR A 7 -10.28 6.08 -13.80
C THR A 7 -8.81 5.78 -13.51
N SER A 8 -7.93 6.76 -13.70
CA SER A 8 -6.49 6.59 -13.43
C SER A 8 -6.19 6.09 -12.00
N SER A 9 -7.00 6.50 -11.01
CA SER A 9 -6.90 5.98 -9.63
C SER A 9 -7.22 4.49 -9.53
N GLN A 10 -8.19 3.99 -10.31
CA GLN A 10 -8.53 2.57 -10.37
C GLN A 10 -7.47 1.76 -11.12
N GLU A 11 -6.84 2.32 -12.17
CA GLU A 11 -5.70 1.69 -12.84
C GLU A 11 -4.51 1.52 -11.88
N ILE A 12 -4.20 2.55 -11.09
CA ILE A 12 -3.13 2.48 -10.07
C ILE A 12 -3.45 1.42 -9.01
N LEU A 13 -4.69 1.36 -8.53
CA LEU A 13 -5.15 0.33 -7.58
C LEU A 13 -5.02 -1.09 -8.15
N LEU A 14 -5.34 -1.28 -9.44
CA LEU A 14 -5.20 -2.56 -10.13
C LEU A 14 -3.74 -3.00 -10.32
N GLN A 15 -2.79 -2.07 -10.23
CA GLN A 15 -1.35 -2.33 -10.31
C GLN A 15 -0.67 -2.53 -8.96
N ILE A 16 -1.42 -2.47 -7.84
CA ILE A 16 -0.84 -2.70 -6.52
C ILE A 16 -0.50 -4.17 -6.37
N THR A 17 0.79 -4.48 -6.37
CA THR A 17 1.27 -5.86 -6.25
C THR A 17 1.47 -6.27 -4.80
N LYS A 18 1.69 -5.30 -3.91
CA LYS A 18 1.95 -5.58 -2.49
C LYS A 18 1.28 -4.54 -1.62
N ILE A 19 0.65 -5.00 -0.54
CA ILE A 19 0.14 -4.16 0.54
C ILE A 19 0.96 -4.42 1.79
N VAL A 20 1.37 -3.35 2.47
CA VAL A 20 2.05 -3.37 3.76
C VAL A 20 1.26 -2.50 4.72
N GLU A 21 1.07 -3.00 5.94
CA GLU A 21 0.48 -2.24 7.04
C GLU A 21 1.54 -2.04 8.12
N THR A 22 1.61 -0.83 8.67
CA THR A 22 2.51 -0.52 9.79
C THR A 22 1.87 0.47 10.74
N GLU A 23 2.14 0.30 12.04
CA GLU A 23 1.78 1.27 13.08
C GLU A 23 2.86 2.35 13.27
N CYS A 24 4.02 2.17 12.64
CA CYS A 24 5.18 3.04 12.76
C CYS A 24 5.16 4.12 11.66
N ALA A 25 5.00 5.38 12.05
CA ALA A 25 4.99 6.50 11.12
C ALA A 25 6.32 6.66 10.36
N GLN A 26 7.44 6.33 11.00
CA GLN A 26 8.77 6.38 10.39
C GLN A 26 8.92 5.34 9.28
N ASP A 27 8.45 4.11 9.52
CA ASP A 27 8.46 3.04 8.51
C ASP A 27 7.55 3.40 7.33
N ALA A 28 6.36 3.96 7.61
CA ALA A 28 5.47 4.45 6.57
C ALA A 28 6.14 5.54 5.72
N THR A 29 6.83 6.48 6.37
CA THR A 29 7.55 7.56 5.68
C THR A 29 8.69 7.01 4.81
N ALA A 30 9.43 6.01 5.29
CA ALA A 30 10.47 5.35 4.52
C ALA A 30 9.91 4.63 3.28
N LEU A 31 8.81 3.88 3.45
CA LEU A 31 8.16 3.19 2.34
C LEU A 31 7.61 4.16 1.29
N LEU A 32 7.07 5.32 1.71
CA LEU A 32 6.67 6.39 0.79
C LEU A 32 7.86 6.94 -0.01
N ALA A 33 9.02 7.13 0.63
CA ALA A 33 10.24 7.55 -0.04
C ALA A 33 10.75 6.50 -1.06
N ASP A 34 10.51 5.21 -0.78
CA ASP A 34 10.84 4.09 -1.67
C ASP A 34 9.82 3.87 -2.81
N GLY A 35 8.79 4.73 -2.91
CA GLY A 35 7.82 4.72 -4.00
C GLY A 35 6.54 3.93 -3.72
N PHE A 36 6.27 3.55 -2.47
CA PHE A 36 4.94 3.08 -2.09
C PHE A 36 3.94 4.25 -2.13
N VAL A 37 2.66 3.93 -2.31
CA VAL A 37 1.54 4.87 -2.30
C VAL A 37 0.70 4.62 -1.07
N LEU A 38 0.35 5.69 -0.35
CA LEU A 38 -0.57 5.61 0.78
C LEU A 38 -1.98 5.28 0.29
N LEU A 39 -2.53 4.16 0.77
CA LEU A 39 -3.89 3.71 0.43
C LEU A 39 -4.90 4.10 1.51
N GLY A 40 -4.45 4.18 2.76
CA GLY A 40 -5.33 4.53 3.88
C GLY A 40 -4.58 4.74 5.18
N VAL A 41 -5.22 5.46 6.09
CA VAL A 41 -4.80 5.58 7.49
C VAL A 41 -6.01 5.20 8.35
N GLY A 42 -5.88 4.09 9.06
CA GLY A 42 -6.86 3.64 10.04
C GLY A 42 -6.49 4.10 11.45
N ASN A 43 -7.48 4.36 12.30
CA ASN A 43 -7.26 4.42 13.74
C ASN A 43 -7.70 3.09 14.33
N SER A 44 -6.77 2.38 14.97
CA SER A 44 -7.06 1.12 15.64
C SER A 44 -6.98 1.34 17.15
N VAL A 45 -8.07 1.03 17.84
CA VAL A 45 -8.14 1.08 19.31
C VAL A 45 -7.64 -0.25 19.82
N PHE A 46 -6.43 -0.27 20.33
CA PHE A 46 -5.84 -1.47 20.90
C PHE A 46 -6.32 -1.71 22.33
N VAL A 47 -6.20 -2.96 22.79
CA VAL A 47 -6.72 -3.43 24.09
C VAL A 47 -6.06 -2.70 25.28
N ASP A 48 -4.92 -2.06 25.06
CA ASP A 48 -4.19 -1.22 26.02
C ASP A 48 -4.70 0.24 26.10
N ALA A 49 -5.78 0.57 25.40
CA ALA A 49 -6.41 1.90 25.33
C ALA A 49 -5.55 3.00 24.67
N GLU A 50 -4.45 2.64 24.01
CA GLU A 50 -3.72 3.57 23.15
C GLU A 50 -4.37 3.63 21.76
N SER A 51 -4.70 4.83 21.30
CA SER A 51 -5.06 5.05 19.90
C SER A 51 -3.78 4.99 19.07
N ARG A 52 -3.69 4.02 18.15
CA ARG A 52 -2.57 3.92 17.22
C ARG A 52 -3.07 4.06 15.79
N PHE A 53 -2.27 4.74 14.98
CA PHE A 53 -2.54 4.87 13.56
C PHE A 53 -1.94 3.68 12.82
N VAL A 54 -2.72 3.07 11.94
CA VAL A 54 -2.27 2.04 11.01
C VAL A 54 -2.20 2.65 9.63
N TYR A 55 -1.03 2.61 9.01
CA TYR A 55 -0.79 3.10 7.66
C TYR A 55 -0.83 1.92 6.69
N THR A 56 -1.75 1.95 5.73
CA THR A 56 -1.84 0.94 4.66
C THR A 56 -1.19 1.50 3.40
N LEU A 57 -0.11 0.86 2.96
CA LEU A 57 0.73 1.31 1.84
C LEU A 57 0.75 0.25 0.74
N GLY A 58 0.52 0.68 -0.50
CA GLY A 58 0.54 -0.16 -1.68
C GLY A 58 1.80 0.08 -2.50
N PHE A 59 2.35 -0.96 -3.12
CA PHE A 59 3.41 -0.80 -4.10
C PHE A 59 2.86 -0.96 -5.52
N PRO A 60 2.72 0.13 -6.29
CA PRO A 60 2.32 0.07 -7.68
C PRO A 60 3.58 -0.04 -8.54
N LYS A 61 4.06 -1.27 -8.76
CA LYS A 61 5.09 -1.50 -9.77
C LYS A 61 4.57 -2.50 -10.80
N PRO A 62 4.86 -2.28 -12.09
CA PRO A 62 4.78 -3.35 -13.07
C PRO A 62 5.58 -4.55 -12.56
N ILE A 63 5.01 -5.75 -12.67
CA ILE A 63 5.62 -6.98 -12.16
C ILE A 63 7.06 -7.14 -12.69
N GLU A 64 7.33 -6.67 -13.90
CA GLU A 64 8.65 -6.73 -14.55
C GLU A 64 9.73 -5.94 -13.80
N GLU A 65 9.35 -4.85 -13.12
CA GLU A 65 10.26 -3.96 -12.43
C GLU A 65 10.49 -4.33 -10.97
N LEU A 66 9.78 -5.35 -10.45
CA LEU A 66 9.92 -5.81 -9.08
C LEU A 66 11.32 -6.39 -8.82
N SER A 67 11.84 -6.25 -7.60
CA SER A 67 13.08 -6.93 -7.23
C SER A 67 12.89 -8.45 -7.28
N HIS A 68 13.96 -9.21 -7.50
CA HIS A 68 13.90 -10.68 -7.56
C HIS A 68 13.27 -11.27 -6.29
N TRP A 69 13.60 -10.73 -5.11
CA TRP A 69 13.01 -11.19 -3.85
C TRP A 69 11.49 -11.05 -3.82
N VAL A 70 10.95 -9.91 -4.28
CA VAL A 70 9.48 -9.71 -4.32
C VAL A 70 8.84 -10.65 -5.34
N ARG A 71 9.47 -10.86 -6.50
CA ARG A 71 8.97 -11.80 -7.52
C ARG A 71 8.97 -13.27 -7.04
N SER A 72 9.93 -13.66 -6.21
CA SER A 72 10.07 -15.04 -5.70
C SER A 72 9.21 -15.36 -4.48
N ASN A 73 8.58 -14.35 -3.86
CA ASN A 73 7.73 -14.51 -2.67
C ASN A 73 6.28 -14.06 -2.94
N PHE A 74 5.89 -14.01 -4.22
CA PHE A 74 4.51 -13.82 -4.66
C PHE A 74 3.78 -15.16 -4.75
#